data_AF-A0A4P8SV09-F1
#
_entry.id   AF-A0A4P8SV09-F1
#
_cell.length_a   1.000
_cell.length_b   1.000
_cell.length_c   1.000
_cell.angle_alpha   90.00
_cell.angle_beta   90.00
_cell.angle_gamma   90.00
#
_symmetry.space_group_name_H-M   'P 1'
#
loop_
_entity.id
_entity.type
_entity.pdbx_description
1 polymer ?
#
loop_
_entity_poly.entity_id
_entity_poly.type
_entity_poly.pdbx_seq_one_letter_code
_entity_poly.pdbx_strand_id
1 'polypeptide(L)'
;MSGTRERYAAYAERIATVSPSYAAWARSVDDDLVALLDAVPQQQRQPELFFAVARLLGADPSDPGALRALGREARPALTTALASATVQANDPRRLGPVVPVLQALAAAAAAAGDPRPLGLVDAGAAAGLCSIPDRVTLDHRTRDGLVRVHTAVAEPSVHLTVEASGTVPEPTTTPIRIGARVALDPNPIDLAEPGAFDRLVEAVPPEATDRTALMREAARATLAVPPVRICGVLPGDLDPALDALPDGVRPVVLTTGTLVYVPGPDRQRVVDRLAEHGVHWVALERTGILRGVAATLPDDVDATDPDAFATVSLDGVALAVCDPFGVRVRWFRRPGA
;
A
#
# COMPACT_ATOMS: atom_id res chain seq x y z
N MET A 1 -16.39 -11.29 -19.51
CA MET A 1 -16.35 -10.81 -18.11
C MET A 1 -17.04 -11.86 -17.27
N SER A 2 -16.39 -12.39 -16.21
CA SER A 2 -17.06 -13.39 -15.37
C SER A 2 -18.24 -12.75 -14.64
N GLY A 3 -19.33 -13.49 -14.47
CA GLY A 3 -20.48 -13.04 -13.68
C GLY A 3 -20.10 -12.82 -12.21
N THR A 4 -20.92 -12.07 -11.47
CA THR A 4 -20.70 -11.84 -10.03
C THR A 4 -20.54 -13.15 -9.26
N ARG A 5 -21.42 -14.14 -9.50
CA ARG A 5 -21.31 -15.47 -8.88
C ARG A 5 -19.97 -16.16 -9.16
N GLU A 6 -19.53 -16.18 -10.41
CA GLU A 6 -18.25 -16.79 -10.81
C GLU A 6 -17.05 -16.12 -10.13
N ARG A 7 -17.09 -14.78 -9.98
CA ARG A 7 -16.05 -14.03 -9.29
C ARG A 7 -15.93 -14.46 -7.83
N TYR A 8 -17.05 -14.59 -7.14
CA TYR A 8 -17.06 -15.00 -5.72
C TYR A 8 -16.64 -16.47 -5.57
N ALA A 9 -17.04 -17.36 -6.49
CA ALA A 9 -16.56 -18.74 -6.48
C ALA A 9 -15.03 -18.82 -6.70
N ALA A 10 -14.50 -18.12 -7.69
CA ALA A 10 -13.06 -18.06 -7.94
C ALA A 10 -12.28 -17.43 -6.77
N TYR A 11 -12.87 -16.42 -6.12
CA TYR A 11 -12.32 -15.81 -4.92
C TYR A 11 -12.26 -16.80 -3.75
N ALA A 12 -13.34 -17.56 -3.52
CA ALA A 12 -13.42 -18.53 -2.43
C ALA A 12 -12.29 -19.57 -2.52
N GLU A 13 -12.04 -20.09 -3.72
CA GLU A 13 -10.97 -21.06 -3.94
C GLU A 13 -9.58 -20.44 -3.72
N ARG A 14 -9.37 -19.19 -4.17
CA ARG A 14 -8.11 -18.48 -4.00
C ARG A 14 -7.79 -18.16 -2.53
N ILE A 15 -8.78 -17.77 -1.73
CA ILE A 15 -8.56 -17.27 -0.36
C ILE A 15 -8.61 -18.38 0.69
N ALA A 16 -9.15 -19.56 0.40
CA ALA A 16 -9.48 -20.59 1.40
C ALA A 16 -8.32 -20.98 2.33
N THR A 17 -7.08 -20.99 1.84
CA THR A 17 -5.89 -21.30 2.64
C THR A 17 -5.45 -20.14 3.54
N VAL A 18 -5.81 -18.91 3.20
CA VAL A 18 -5.45 -17.68 3.91
C VAL A 18 -6.55 -17.24 4.88
N SER A 19 -7.82 -17.35 4.47
CA SER A 19 -9.00 -16.99 5.25
C SER A 19 -10.15 -17.96 4.96
N PRO A 20 -10.30 -19.01 5.77
CA PRO A 20 -11.46 -19.89 5.71
C PRO A 20 -12.79 -19.12 5.88
N SER A 21 -12.82 -18.07 6.71
CA SER A 21 -14.00 -17.24 6.94
C SER A 21 -14.44 -16.51 5.68
N TYR A 22 -13.52 -15.82 5.00
CA TYR A 22 -13.83 -15.13 3.74
C TYR A 22 -14.16 -16.10 2.60
N ALA A 23 -13.57 -17.31 2.59
CA ALA A 23 -13.97 -18.34 1.64
C ALA A 23 -15.41 -18.84 1.90
N ALA A 24 -15.80 -19.02 3.17
CA ALA A 24 -17.15 -19.42 3.54
C ALA A 24 -18.18 -18.33 3.17
N TRP A 25 -17.87 -17.07 3.44
CA TRP A 25 -18.66 -15.92 2.99
C TRP A 25 -18.79 -15.84 1.47
N ALA A 26 -17.70 -16.03 0.74
CA ALA A 26 -17.76 -16.01 -0.72
C ALA A 26 -18.63 -17.14 -1.30
N ARG A 27 -18.63 -18.32 -0.66
CA ARG A 27 -19.50 -19.44 -1.02
C ARG A 27 -20.97 -19.24 -0.60
N SER A 28 -21.25 -18.40 0.40
CA SER A 28 -22.61 -18.18 0.91
C SER A 28 -23.45 -17.20 0.06
N VAL A 29 -22.82 -16.53 -0.92
CA VAL A 29 -23.48 -15.59 -1.84
C VAL A 29 -24.55 -16.30 -2.69
N ASP A 30 -25.82 -16.05 -2.36
CA ASP A 30 -27.01 -16.59 -3.03
C ASP A 30 -27.53 -15.67 -4.15
N ASP A 31 -28.64 -16.03 -4.79
CA ASP A 31 -29.20 -15.24 -5.90
C ASP A 31 -29.66 -13.84 -5.46
N ASP A 32 -30.15 -13.69 -4.23
CA ASP A 32 -30.57 -12.41 -3.67
C ASP A 32 -29.37 -11.46 -3.49
N LEU A 33 -28.25 -11.98 -2.95
CA LEU A 33 -27.01 -11.22 -2.79
C LEU A 33 -26.35 -10.91 -4.14
N VAL A 34 -26.40 -11.82 -5.11
CA VAL A 34 -25.94 -11.55 -6.48
C VAL A 34 -26.74 -10.39 -7.09
N ALA A 35 -28.07 -10.41 -6.98
CA ALA A 35 -28.92 -9.35 -7.50
C ALA A 35 -28.67 -8.00 -6.81
N LEU A 36 -28.37 -8.00 -5.51
CA LEU A 36 -27.94 -6.81 -4.76
C LEU A 36 -26.61 -6.27 -5.30
N LEU A 37 -25.59 -7.13 -5.42
CA LEU A 37 -24.27 -6.75 -5.92
C LEU A 37 -24.35 -6.25 -7.37
N ASP A 38 -25.21 -6.83 -8.20
CA ASP A 38 -25.38 -6.39 -9.59
C ASP A 38 -26.05 -5.01 -9.73
N ALA A 39 -26.69 -4.52 -8.66
CA ALA A 39 -27.26 -3.17 -8.60
C ALA A 39 -26.25 -2.07 -8.23
N VAL A 40 -25.08 -2.40 -7.70
CA VAL A 40 -23.99 -1.43 -7.44
C VAL A 40 -23.01 -1.38 -8.62
N PRO A 41 -22.21 -0.31 -8.80
CA PRO A 41 -21.28 -0.24 -9.92
C PRO A 41 -20.21 -1.35 -9.82
N GLN A 42 -19.67 -1.76 -10.96
CA GLN A 42 -18.85 -2.97 -11.05
C GLN A 42 -17.62 -2.96 -10.12
N GLN A 43 -17.04 -1.78 -9.91
CA GLN A 43 -15.86 -1.57 -9.06
C GLN A 43 -16.16 -1.88 -7.58
N GLN A 44 -17.40 -1.68 -7.14
CA GLN A 44 -17.83 -1.93 -5.76
C GLN A 44 -18.18 -3.41 -5.50
N ARG A 45 -18.20 -4.26 -6.54
CA ARG A 45 -18.55 -5.69 -6.44
C ARG A 45 -17.37 -6.59 -6.08
N GLN A 46 -16.27 -6.03 -5.56
CA GLN A 46 -15.11 -6.82 -5.16
C GLN A 46 -15.41 -7.55 -3.85
N PRO A 47 -15.11 -8.86 -3.72
CA PRO A 47 -15.39 -9.62 -2.50
C PRO A 47 -14.80 -8.95 -1.25
N GLU A 48 -13.53 -8.53 -1.30
CA GLU A 48 -12.86 -7.89 -0.17
C GLU A 48 -13.56 -6.61 0.28
N LEU A 49 -14.04 -5.79 -0.66
CA LEU A 49 -14.77 -4.55 -0.35
C LEU A 49 -16.14 -4.84 0.24
N PHE A 50 -16.88 -5.80 -0.33
CA PHE A 50 -18.18 -6.20 0.20
C PHE A 50 -18.07 -6.75 1.62
N PHE A 51 -17.06 -7.58 1.89
CA PHE A 51 -16.81 -8.14 3.22
C PHE A 51 -16.40 -7.06 4.23
N ALA A 52 -15.56 -6.10 3.83
CA ALA A 52 -15.23 -4.96 4.69
C ALA A 52 -16.48 -4.16 5.09
N VAL A 53 -17.36 -3.87 4.13
CA VAL A 53 -18.63 -3.18 4.39
C VAL A 53 -19.55 -4.00 5.27
N ALA A 54 -19.65 -5.31 5.03
CA ALA A 54 -20.48 -6.19 5.84
C ALA A 54 -20.02 -6.22 7.31
N ARG A 55 -18.70 -6.30 7.54
CA ARG A 55 -18.13 -6.28 8.90
C ARG A 55 -18.31 -4.93 9.58
N LEU A 56 -18.16 -3.82 8.85
CA LEU A 56 -18.46 -2.48 9.37
C LEU A 56 -19.92 -2.33 9.84
N LEU A 57 -20.84 -3.06 9.19
CA LEU A 57 -22.26 -3.13 9.57
C LEU A 57 -22.55 -4.19 10.65
N GLY A 58 -21.52 -4.82 11.21
CA GLY A 58 -21.62 -5.77 12.31
C GLY A 58 -21.77 -7.24 11.91
N ALA A 59 -21.56 -7.60 10.64
CA ALA A 59 -21.58 -9.01 10.23
C ALA A 59 -20.36 -9.76 10.79
N ASP A 60 -20.61 -10.85 11.53
CA ASP A 60 -19.56 -11.72 12.07
C ASP A 60 -19.00 -12.62 10.95
N PRO A 61 -17.70 -12.52 10.61
CA PRO A 61 -17.11 -13.34 9.56
C PRO A 61 -17.02 -14.83 9.88
N SER A 62 -17.18 -15.22 11.15
CA SER A 62 -17.27 -16.64 11.53
C SER A 62 -18.62 -17.28 11.20
N ASP A 63 -19.66 -16.48 10.92
CA ASP A 63 -20.99 -16.95 10.51
C ASP A 63 -21.21 -16.77 8.99
N PRO A 64 -21.26 -17.86 8.20
CA PRO A 64 -21.59 -17.80 6.78
C PRO A 64 -22.97 -17.20 6.47
N GLY A 65 -23.91 -17.29 7.42
CA GLY A 65 -25.27 -16.76 7.31
C GLY A 65 -25.37 -15.25 7.49
N ALA A 66 -24.36 -14.61 8.07
CA ALA A 66 -24.38 -13.18 8.39
C ALA A 66 -24.60 -12.29 7.16
N LEU A 67 -24.01 -12.63 6.01
CA LEU A 67 -24.20 -11.88 4.76
C LEU A 67 -25.65 -11.93 4.27
N ARG A 68 -26.28 -13.11 4.36
CA ARG A 68 -27.69 -13.28 3.97
C ARG A 68 -28.62 -12.51 4.91
N ALA A 69 -28.36 -12.58 6.22
CA ALA A 69 -29.12 -11.82 7.20
C ALA A 69 -29.01 -10.32 6.92
N LEU A 70 -27.79 -9.80 6.74
CA LEU A 70 -27.54 -8.40 6.41
C LEU A 70 -28.22 -7.97 5.10
N GLY A 71 -28.14 -8.80 4.06
CA GLY A 71 -28.78 -8.56 2.77
C GLY A 71 -30.32 -8.52 2.83
N ARG A 72 -30.94 -9.14 3.84
CA ARG A 72 -32.39 -9.14 4.07
C ARG A 72 -32.84 -8.02 5.01
N GLU A 73 -32.14 -7.87 6.13
CA GLU A 73 -32.55 -7.02 7.24
C GLU A 73 -32.06 -5.57 7.09
N ALA A 74 -30.91 -5.37 6.44
CA ALA A 74 -30.26 -4.08 6.32
C ALA A 74 -29.92 -3.68 4.86
N ARG A 75 -30.68 -4.21 3.88
CA ARG A 75 -30.42 -4.01 2.44
C ARG A 75 -30.14 -2.56 2.03
N PRO A 76 -30.94 -1.55 2.46
CA PRO A 76 -30.68 -0.16 2.06
C PRO A 76 -29.36 0.37 2.63
N ALA A 77 -29.04 0.05 3.89
CA ALA A 77 -27.80 0.45 4.54
C ALA A 77 -26.59 -0.19 3.87
N LEU A 78 -26.66 -1.50 3.60
CA LEU A 78 -25.62 -2.25 2.90
C LEU A 78 -25.35 -1.71 1.50
N THR A 79 -26.40 -1.46 0.72
CA THR A 79 -26.27 -0.93 -0.66
C THR A 79 -25.68 0.47 -0.64
N THR A 80 -26.13 1.34 0.27
CA THR A 80 -25.63 2.71 0.42
C THR A 80 -24.15 2.71 0.80
N ALA A 81 -23.79 1.95 1.83
CA ALA A 81 -22.41 1.85 2.31
C ALA A 81 -21.49 1.29 1.21
N LEU A 82 -21.92 0.23 0.53
CA LEU A 82 -21.14 -0.39 -0.55
C LEU A 82 -20.97 0.53 -1.76
N ALA A 83 -22.00 1.30 -2.14
CA ALA A 83 -21.93 2.24 -3.26
C ALA A 83 -20.92 3.38 -3.02
N SER A 84 -20.73 3.79 -1.75
CA SER A 84 -19.74 4.79 -1.36
C SER A 84 -18.38 4.21 -0.98
N ALA A 85 -18.25 2.90 -0.82
CA ALA A 85 -17.03 2.28 -0.32
C ALA A 85 -15.91 2.31 -1.36
N THR A 86 -14.71 2.61 -0.89
CA THR A 86 -13.48 2.63 -1.69
C THR A 86 -12.48 1.63 -1.14
N VAL A 87 -11.72 0.98 -2.03
CA VAL A 87 -10.64 0.09 -1.62
C VAL A 87 -9.53 0.95 -1.00
N GLN A 88 -9.24 0.72 0.28
CA GLN A 88 -8.20 1.44 1.02
C GLN A 88 -7.16 0.43 1.53
N ALA A 89 -6.32 -0.05 0.61
CA ALA A 89 -5.24 -0.98 0.95
C ALA A 89 -4.04 -0.21 1.49
N ASN A 90 -3.87 -0.15 2.81
CA ASN A 90 -2.76 0.53 3.47
C ASN A 90 -2.00 -0.45 4.37
N ASP A 91 -1.01 -1.14 3.81
CA ASP A 91 -0.25 -2.18 4.50
C ASP A 91 1.18 -1.70 4.79
N PRO A 92 1.57 -1.51 6.06
CA PRO A 92 2.90 -1.00 6.42
C PRO A 92 4.04 -1.93 6.00
N ARG A 93 3.77 -3.20 5.66
CA ARG A 93 4.81 -4.11 5.13
C ARG A 93 5.38 -3.63 3.80
N ARG A 94 4.65 -2.81 3.04
CA ARG A 94 5.14 -2.14 1.83
C ARG A 94 6.33 -1.20 2.10
N LEU A 95 6.56 -0.81 3.36
CA LEU A 95 7.76 -0.09 3.77
C LEU A 95 9.04 -0.92 3.65
N GLY A 96 8.94 -2.25 3.73
CA GLY A 96 10.10 -3.15 3.70
C GLY A 96 10.98 -2.96 2.45
N PRO A 97 10.42 -3.02 1.24
CA PRO A 97 11.21 -2.81 0.02
C PRO A 97 11.59 -1.34 -0.27
N VAL A 98 10.86 -0.35 0.26
CA VAL A 98 11.11 1.08 -0.06
C VAL A 98 12.04 1.79 0.92
N VAL A 99 12.10 1.36 2.19
CA VAL A 99 12.99 1.95 3.21
C VAL A 99 14.46 1.91 2.79
N PRO A 100 15.01 0.81 2.23
CA PRO A 100 16.40 0.79 1.75
C PRO A 100 16.67 1.83 0.65
N VAL A 101 15.68 2.13 -0.20
CA VAL A 101 15.79 3.12 -1.28
C VAL A 101 15.83 4.53 -0.71
N LEU A 102 14.92 4.85 0.23
CA LEU A 102 14.89 6.15 0.91
C LEU A 102 16.16 6.39 1.74
N GLN A 103 16.70 5.34 2.36
CA GLN A 103 17.93 5.41 3.11
C GLN A 103 19.14 5.71 2.20
N ALA A 104 19.22 5.06 1.03
CA ALA A 104 20.25 5.34 0.05
C ALA A 104 20.15 6.75 -0.54
N LEU A 105 18.93 7.25 -0.80
CA LEU A 105 18.70 8.64 -1.20
C LEU A 105 19.20 9.63 -0.16
N ALA A 106 18.89 9.41 1.12
CA ALA A 106 19.39 10.24 2.21
C ALA A 106 20.92 10.20 2.32
N ALA A 107 21.54 9.03 2.17
CA ALA A 107 22.98 8.86 2.19
C ALA A 107 23.67 9.57 1.01
N ALA A 108 23.12 9.45 -0.20
CA ALA A 108 23.64 10.10 -1.40
C ALA A 108 23.56 11.63 -1.29
N ALA A 109 22.43 12.17 -0.80
CA ALA A 109 22.27 13.61 -0.57
C ALA A 109 23.29 14.13 0.46
N ALA A 110 23.47 13.42 1.57
CA ALA A 110 24.46 13.78 2.59
C ALA A 110 25.90 13.74 2.05
N ALA A 111 26.25 12.73 1.24
CA ALA A 111 27.56 12.63 0.59
C ALA A 111 27.81 13.76 -0.42
N ALA A 112 26.75 14.25 -1.07
CA ALA A 112 26.80 15.41 -1.96
C ALA A 112 26.81 16.77 -1.23
N GLY A 113 26.85 16.78 0.12
CA GLY A 113 26.88 18.01 0.91
C GLY A 113 25.52 18.69 1.10
N ASP A 114 24.41 17.99 0.86
CA ASP A 114 23.07 18.48 1.15
C ASP A 114 22.53 17.88 2.46
N PRO A 115 22.49 18.66 3.56
CA PRO A 115 22.06 18.17 4.86
C PRO A 115 20.53 18.19 5.05
N ARG A 116 19.76 18.65 4.06
CA ARG A 116 18.30 18.80 4.18
C ARG A 116 17.63 17.44 4.47
N PRO A 117 16.64 17.38 5.38
CA PRO A 117 15.82 16.19 5.53
C PRO A 117 14.94 15.99 4.29
N LEU A 118 14.40 14.78 4.12
CA LEU A 118 13.43 14.50 3.06
C LEU A 118 12.07 15.12 3.41
N GLY A 119 11.37 15.65 2.42
CA GLY A 119 9.96 16.02 2.47
C GLY A 119 9.18 14.99 1.70
N LEU A 120 8.38 14.19 2.41
CA LEU A 120 7.72 13.03 1.82
C LEU A 120 6.29 13.40 1.38
N VAL A 121 5.98 13.19 0.11
CA VAL A 121 4.60 13.11 -0.39
C VAL A 121 4.25 11.63 -0.60
N ASP A 122 3.44 11.06 0.27
CA ASP A 122 2.86 9.72 0.10
C ASP A 122 1.57 9.87 -0.69
N ALA A 123 1.58 9.47 -1.97
CA ALA A 123 0.43 9.59 -2.86
C ALA A 123 -0.29 8.24 -2.98
N GLY A 124 -1.58 8.23 -2.64
CA GLY A 124 -2.37 7.04 -2.30
C GLY A 124 -2.20 6.60 -0.85
N ALA A 125 -1.96 7.55 0.06
CA ALA A 125 -1.58 7.26 1.44
C ALA A 125 -2.66 6.56 2.26
N ALA A 126 -3.95 6.66 1.88
CA ALA A 126 -5.10 6.28 2.69
C ALA A 126 -5.04 6.84 4.12
N ALA A 127 -4.57 6.05 5.09
CA ALA A 127 -4.41 6.46 6.50
C ALA A 127 -2.98 6.90 6.86
N GLY A 128 -2.04 6.83 5.92
CA GLY A 128 -0.64 7.21 6.11
C GLY A 128 0.22 6.15 6.79
N LEU A 129 -0.20 4.87 6.84
CA LEU A 129 0.58 3.80 7.47
C LEU A 129 1.94 3.54 6.77
N CYS A 130 2.11 4.03 5.54
CA CYS A 130 3.38 4.03 4.79
C CYS A 130 4.11 5.37 4.81
N SER A 131 3.58 6.40 5.48
CA SER A 131 4.17 7.75 5.52
C SER A 131 5.23 7.92 6.64
N ILE A 132 5.70 6.81 7.22
CA ILE A 132 6.57 6.77 8.40
C ILE A 132 7.91 6.02 8.20
N PRO A 133 8.61 6.15 7.05
CA PRO A 133 9.81 5.36 6.78
C PRO A 133 10.94 5.57 7.80
N ASP A 134 11.02 6.74 8.45
CA ASP A 134 11.98 7.03 9.52
C ASP A 134 11.65 6.33 10.85
N ARG A 135 10.43 5.82 11.02
CA ARG A 135 9.98 5.07 12.20
C ARG A 135 9.87 3.56 11.92
N VAL A 136 10.71 3.05 11.03
CA VAL A 136 10.80 1.61 10.72
C VAL A 136 12.12 1.07 11.23
N THR A 137 12.12 -0.03 11.97
CA THR A 137 13.30 -0.89 12.09
C THR A 137 13.14 -2.01 11.08
N LEU A 138 14.11 -2.19 10.18
CA LEU A 138 14.04 -3.15 9.08
C LEU A 138 15.18 -4.15 9.17
N ASP A 139 14.82 -5.43 9.24
CA ASP A 139 15.74 -6.54 9.09
C ASP A 139 15.50 -7.27 7.76
N HIS A 140 16.57 -7.54 7.04
CA HIS A 140 16.58 -8.45 5.91
C HIS A 140 17.03 -9.84 6.37
N ARG A 141 16.20 -10.85 6.12
CA ARG A 141 16.59 -12.26 6.22
C ARG A 141 17.12 -12.70 4.86
N THR A 142 18.42 -12.93 4.77
CA THR A 142 19.09 -13.44 3.58
C THR A 142 19.53 -14.89 3.81
N ARG A 143 20.09 -15.52 2.78
CA ARG A 143 20.73 -16.85 2.90
C ARG A 143 21.88 -16.87 3.93
N ASP A 144 22.54 -15.73 4.12
CA ASP A 144 23.74 -15.59 4.94
C ASP A 144 23.42 -15.18 6.39
N GLY A 145 22.15 -14.85 6.69
CA GLY A 145 21.66 -14.55 8.02
C GLY A 145 20.70 -13.36 8.07
N LEU A 146 20.44 -12.87 9.29
CA LEU A 146 19.65 -11.68 9.52
C LEU A 146 20.55 -10.44 9.52
N VAL A 147 20.18 -9.42 8.75
CA VAL A 147 20.93 -8.18 8.59
C VAL A 147 20.03 -6.99 8.94
N ARG A 148 20.42 -6.18 9.93
CA ARG A 148 19.77 -4.90 10.23
C ARG A 148 20.11 -3.89 9.15
N VAL A 149 19.11 -3.46 8.38
CA VAL A 149 19.29 -2.50 7.26
C VAL A 149 19.07 -1.08 7.73
N HIS A 150 17.98 -0.86 8.48
CA HIS A 150 17.60 0.45 9.00
C HIS A 150 17.11 0.30 10.43
N THR A 151 17.43 1.28 11.28
CA THR A 151 16.92 1.36 12.65
C THR A 151 16.10 2.64 12.77
N ALA A 152 14.90 2.53 13.35
CA ALA A 152 14.02 3.67 13.53
C ALA A 152 14.71 4.81 14.31
N VAL A 153 14.45 6.04 13.90
CA VAL A 153 15.06 7.23 14.54
C VAL A 153 14.38 7.60 15.86
N ALA A 154 13.13 7.19 16.05
CA ALA A 154 12.32 7.47 17.24
C ALA A 154 11.16 6.46 17.39
N GLU A 155 10.69 6.32 18.63
CA GLU A 155 9.47 5.59 18.98
C GLU A 155 8.22 6.52 18.97
N PRO A 156 6.99 5.97 18.89
CA PRO A 156 6.67 4.61 18.47
C PRO A 156 7.15 4.31 17.04
N SER A 157 7.64 3.09 16.84
CA SER A 157 8.16 2.55 15.57
C SER A 157 7.51 1.21 15.21
N VAL A 158 7.74 0.75 13.98
CA VAL A 158 7.36 -0.59 13.52
C VAL A 158 8.61 -1.42 13.23
N HIS A 159 8.56 -2.72 13.51
CA HIS A 159 9.63 -3.65 13.15
C HIS A 159 9.17 -4.54 12.00
N LEU A 160 9.88 -4.46 10.87
CA LEU A 160 9.66 -5.29 9.70
C LEU A 160 10.81 -6.29 9.52
N THR A 161 10.46 -7.52 9.15
CA THR A 161 11.42 -8.49 8.64
C THR A 161 11.02 -8.90 7.22
N VAL A 162 11.96 -8.81 6.29
CA VAL A 162 11.74 -9.10 4.87
C VAL A 162 12.72 -10.19 4.44
N GLU A 163 12.24 -11.20 3.73
CA GLU A 163 13.11 -12.16 3.05
C GLU A 163 13.70 -11.49 1.82
N ALA A 164 15.03 -11.35 1.79
CA ALA A 164 15.73 -10.59 0.76
C ALA A 164 16.72 -11.49 0.01
N SER A 165 16.72 -11.37 -1.31
CA SER A 165 17.60 -12.11 -2.22
C SER A 165 18.18 -11.21 -3.31
N GLY A 166 19.13 -11.75 -4.08
CA GLY A 166 19.80 -11.02 -5.16
C GLY A 166 20.83 -10.00 -4.66
N THR A 167 20.93 -8.86 -5.34
CA THR A 167 21.87 -7.77 -5.01
C THR A 167 21.35 -6.91 -3.86
N VAL A 168 21.20 -7.52 -2.68
CA VAL A 168 20.61 -6.87 -1.49
C VAL A 168 21.39 -5.58 -1.14
N PRO A 169 20.71 -4.45 -0.88
CA PRO A 169 21.35 -3.20 -0.45
C PRO A 169 22.20 -3.41 0.81
N GLU A 170 23.38 -2.80 0.82
CA GLU A 170 24.24 -2.83 2.01
C GLU A 170 23.64 -1.96 3.12
N PRO A 171 23.74 -2.38 4.39
CA PRO A 171 23.33 -1.54 5.51
C PRO A 171 24.11 -0.23 5.53
N THR A 172 23.41 0.88 5.78
CA THR A 172 24.03 2.18 6.02
C THR A 172 23.64 2.69 7.40
N THR A 173 24.53 3.47 8.01
CA THR A 173 24.28 4.14 9.30
C THR A 173 23.58 5.49 9.12
N THR A 174 23.39 5.97 7.89
CA THR A 174 22.66 7.22 7.64
C THR A 174 21.19 7.05 8.04
N PRO A 175 20.68 7.86 8.98
CA PRO A 175 19.28 7.82 9.36
C PRO A 175 18.41 8.49 8.30
N ILE A 176 17.20 7.96 8.08
CA ILE A 176 16.17 8.66 7.32
C ILE A 176 15.64 9.79 8.20
N ARG A 177 15.82 11.04 7.78
CA ARG A 177 15.24 12.21 8.45
C ARG A 177 14.12 12.76 7.59
N ILE A 178 12.89 12.73 8.10
CA ILE A 178 11.72 13.30 7.42
C ILE A 178 11.34 14.62 8.10
N GLY A 179 11.49 15.72 7.37
CA GLY A 179 11.21 17.08 7.86
C GLY A 179 9.76 17.52 7.68
N ALA A 180 9.08 16.96 6.68
CA ALA A 180 7.66 17.19 6.42
C ALA A 180 7.03 15.94 5.77
N ARG A 181 5.75 15.72 6.03
CA ARG A 181 4.97 14.60 5.49
C ARG A 181 3.65 15.13 4.94
N VAL A 182 3.35 14.79 3.71
CA VAL A 182 2.09 15.06 3.03
C VAL A 182 1.51 13.72 2.61
N ALA A 183 0.25 13.48 2.97
CA ALA A 183 -0.53 12.33 2.57
C ALA A 183 -1.58 12.80 1.56
N LEU A 184 -1.40 12.44 0.29
CA LEU A 184 -2.34 12.74 -0.79
C LEU A 184 -3.19 11.50 -1.05
N ASP A 185 -4.51 11.59 -0.88
CA ASP A 185 -5.43 10.49 -1.15
C ASP A 185 -6.81 11.02 -1.54
N PRO A 186 -7.57 10.37 -2.44
CA PRO A 186 -8.94 10.80 -2.75
C PRO A 186 -9.91 10.62 -1.58
N ASN A 187 -9.62 9.71 -0.64
CA ASN A 187 -10.45 9.41 0.52
C ASN A 187 -9.54 9.21 1.74
N PRO A 188 -8.86 10.27 2.22
CA PRO A 188 -7.91 10.13 3.31
C PRO A 188 -8.64 9.71 4.59
N ILE A 189 -8.00 8.81 5.37
CA ILE A 189 -8.50 8.40 6.68
C ILE A 189 -7.75 9.17 7.74
N ASP A 190 -8.47 9.95 8.55
CA ASP A 190 -7.91 10.52 9.76
C ASP A 190 -7.93 9.49 10.90
N LEU A 191 -6.76 8.93 11.21
CA LEU A 191 -6.60 7.97 12.32
C LEU A 191 -7.01 8.53 13.69
N ALA A 192 -7.13 9.84 13.86
CA ALA A 192 -7.62 10.45 15.10
C ALA A 192 -9.15 10.36 15.25
N GLU A 193 -9.89 10.08 14.18
CA GLU A 193 -11.34 9.94 14.24
C GLU A 193 -11.78 8.62 14.90
N PRO A 194 -12.87 8.65 15.69
CA PRO A 194 -13.46 7.42 16.24
C PRO A 194 -13.79 6.40 15.14
N GLY A 195 -13.32 5.15 15.31
CA GLY A 195 -13.57 4.05 14.37
C GLY A 195 -12.73 4.09 13.08
N ALA A 196 -11.81 5.06 12.92
CA ALA A 196 -10.96 5.14 11.73
C ALA A 196 -10.06 3.90 11.54
N PHE A 197 -9.51 3.38 12.64
CA PHE A 197 -8.70 2.17 12.60
C PHE A 197 -9.54 0.94 12.26
N ASP A 198 -10.77 0.85 12.76
CA ASP A 198 -11.67 -0.27 12.45
C ASP A 198 -11.97 -0.31 10.95
N ARG A 199 -12.27 0.85 10.33
CA ARG A 199 -12.46 0.96 8.87
C ARG A 199 -11.30 0.38 8.06
N LEU A 200 -10.05 0.56 8.52
CA LEU A 200 -8.87 -0.02 7.86
C LEU A 200 -8.79 -1.54 8.03
N VAL A 201 -9.06 -2.03 9.24
CA VAL A 201 -8.91 -3.44 9.59
C VAL A 201 -10.04 -4.30 9.01
N GLU A 202 -11.23 -3.75 8.77
CA GLU A 202 -12.30 -4.49 8.11
C GLU A 202 -11.94 -4.93 6.68
N ALA A 203 -11.02 -4.21 6.01
CA ALA A 203 -10.47 -4.58 4.70
C ALA A 203 -9.43 -5.72 4.76
N VAL A 204 -9.09 -6.20 5.95
CA VAL A 204 -8.10 -7.26 6.19
C VAL A 204 -8.83 -8.54 6.63
N PRO A 205 -8.46 -9.73 6.11
CA PRO A 205 -9.06 -10.97 6.58
C PRO A 205 -8.97 -11.13 8.10
N PRO A 206 -10.02 -11.63 8.79
CA PRO A 206 -10.08 -11.66 10.25
C PRO A 206 -8.98 -12.54 10.86
N GLU A 207 -8.53 -13.57 10.13
CA GLU A 207 -7.44 -14.45 10.55
C GLU A 207 -6.05 -13.79 10.47
N ALA A 208 -5.90 -12.66 9.77
CA ALA A 208 -4.62 -11.96 9.64
C ALA A 208 -4.32 -11.07 10.87
N THR A 209 -4.28 -11.70 12.05
CA THR A 209 -4.09 -11.02 13.34
C THR A 209 -2.73 -10.32 13.44
N ASP A 210 -1.67 -10.93 12.92
CA ASP A 210 -0.32 -10.35 12.93
C ASP A 210 -0.25 -9.09 12.06
N ARG A 211 -0.91 -9.13 10.89
CA ARG A 211 -1.04 -7.96 10.01
C ARG A 211 -1.80 -6.84 10.71
N THR A 212 -2.89 -7.16 11.40
CA THR A 212 -3.69 -6.19 12.16
C THR A 212 -2.90 -5.59 13.33
N ALA A 213 -2.11 -6.40 14.03
CA ALA A 213 -1.22 -5.93 15.10
C ALA A 213 -0.16 -4.95 14.56
N LEU A 214 0.49 -5.29 13.44
CA LEU A 214 1.46 -4.42 12.78
C LEU A 214 0.83 -3.12 12.27
N MET A 215 -0.37 -3.19 11.68
CA MET A 215 -1.13 -1.99 11.29
C MET A 215 -1.41 -1.08 12.50
N ARG A 216 -1.68 -1.65 13.68
CA ARG A 216 -1.89 -0.89 14.93
C ARG A 216 -0.61 -0.20 15.39
N GLU A 217 0.54 -0.86 15.27
CA GLU A 217 1.84 -0.24 15.57
C GLU A 217 2.15 0.90 14.60
N ALA A 218 1.94 0.68 13.29
CA ALA A 218 2.08 1.71 12.26
C ALA A 218 1.14 2.90 12.51
N ALA A 219 -0.10 2.63 12.94
CA ALA A 219 -1.07 3.68 13.28
C ALA A 219 -0.58 4.54 14.46
N ARG A 220 0.00 3.92 15.50
CA ARG A 220 0.61 4.66 16.63
C ARG A 220 1.80 5.51 16.17
N ALA A 221 2.68 4.95 15.34
CA ALA A 221 3.81 5.67 14.74
C ALA A 221 3.34 6.86 13.88
N THR A 222 2.28 6.68 13.10
CA THR A 222 1.67 7.71 12.27
C THR A 222 1.03 8.81 13.13
N LEU A 223 0.27 8.45 14.16
CA LEU A 223 -0.37 9.41 15.07
C LEU A 223 0.63 10.23 15.90
N ALA A 224 1.83 9.71 16.14
CA ALA A 224 2.88 10.44 16.83
C ALA A 224 3.43 11.61 16.00
N VAL A 225 3.43 11.51 14.67
CA VAL A 225 3.83 12.59 13.74
C VAL A 225 2.94 12.53 12.50
N PRO A 226 1.69 13.01 12.60
CA PRO A 226 0.70 12.83 11.54
C PRO A 226 1.10 13.62 10.28
N PRO A 227 0.85 13.07 9.08
CA PRO A 227 1.05 13.81 7.85
C PRO A 227 0.00 14.93 7.70
N VAL A 228 0.37 15.99 6.96
CA VAL A 228 -0.62 16.91 6.40
C VAL A 228 -1.43 16.13 5.37
N ARG A 229 -2.73 16.01 5.59
CA ARG A 229 -3.61 15.27 4.67
C ARG A 229 -4.21 16.21 3.64
N ILE A 230 -4.13 15.79 2.37
CA ILE A 230 -4.74 16.47 1.23
C ILE A 230 -5.70 15.48 0.59
N CYS A 231 -6.97 15.88 0.51
CA CYS A 231 -7.98 15.16 -0.26
C CYS A 231 -7.80 15.53 -1.73
N GLY A 232 -7.34 14.58 -2.55
CA GLY A 232 -7.01 14.84 -3.96
C GLY A 232 -6.63 13.59 -4.73
N VAL A 233 -6.57 13.72 -6.06
CA VAL A 233 -6.30 12.62 -7.00
C VAL A 233 -5.04 12.86 -7.80
N LEU A 234 -4.30 11.79 -8.08
CA LEU A 234 -3.28 11.82 -9.12
C LEU A 234 -3.92 11.79 -10.51
N PRO A 235 -3.36 12.52 -11.50
CA PRO A 235 -2.22 13.44 -11.41
C PRO A 235 -2.57 14.85 -10.95
N GLY A 236 -3.85 15.24 -10.94
CA GLY A 236 -4.30 16.63 -10.83
C GLY A 236 -3.87 17.37 -9.56
N ASP A 237 -3.72 16.64 -8.46
CA ASP A 237 -3.38 17.19 -7.14
C ASP A 237 -1.94 16.90 -6.71
N LEU A 238 -1.08 16.50 -7.65
CA LEU A 238 0.36 16.29 -7.36
C LEU A 238 1.06 17.61 -7.02
N ASP A 239 0.81 18.69 -7.77
CA ASP A 239 1.48 19.97 -7.53
C ASP A 239 1.08 20.59 -6.19
N PRO A 240 -0.23 20.71 -5.85
CA PRO A 240 -0.63 21.20 -4.53
C PRO A 240 -0.03 20.38 -3.38
N ALA A 241 0.19 19.07 -3.57
CA ALA A 241 0.84 18.23 -2.57
C ALA A 241 2.34 18.50 -2.43
N LEU A 242 3.03 18.80 -3.52
CA LEU A 242 4.43 19.22 -3.49
C LEU A 242 4.59 20.63 -2.90
N ASP A 243 3.69 21.56 -3.24
CA ASP A 243 3.66 22.94 -2.72
C ASP A 243 3.41 23.00 -1.20
N ALA A 244 2.81 21.95 -0.62
CA ALA A 244 2.61 21.83 0.81
C ALA A 244 3.90 21.48 1.59
N LEU A 245 4.99 21.10 0.90
CA LEU A 245 6.29 20.89 1.53
C LEU A 245 7.00 22.23 1.79
N PRO A 246 7.66 22.42 2.94
CA PRO A 246 8.43 23.63 3.21
C PRO A 246 9.78 23.64 2.48
N ASP A 247 10.30 24.80 2.08
CA ASP A 247 11.56 24.96 1.31
C ASP A 247 12.80 24.26 1.92
N GLY A 248 12.80 24.04 3.23
CA GLY A 248 13.92 23.44 3.97
C GLY A 248 14.09 21.94 3.80
N VAL A 249 13.27 21.27 2.98
CA VAL A 249 13.31 19.82 2.75
C VAL A 249 13.67 19.48 1.31
N ARG A 250 14.10 18.25 1.08
CA ARG A 250 14.26 17.66 -0.25
C ARG A 250 12.99 16.89 -0.62
N PRO A 251 12.20 17.33 -1.60
CA PRO A 251 10.98 16.64 -1.98
C PRO A 251 11.24 15.22 -2.49
N VAL A 252 10.47 14.26 -2.00
CA VAL A 252 10.43 12.87 -2.45
C VAL A 252 8.97 12.43 -2.54
N VAL A 253 8.58 11.88 -3.67
CA VAL A 253 7.26 11.28 -3.85
C VAL A 253 7.35 9.78 -3.63
N LEU A 254 6.41 9.23 -2.88
CA LEU A 254 6.24 7.81 -2.63
C LEU A 254 4.89 7.37 -3.20
N THR A 255 4.88 6.28 -3.97
CA THR A 255 3.65 5.58 -4.33
C THR A 255 3.79 4.10 -3.98
N THR A 256 2.83 3.55 -3.26
CA THR A 256 2.87 2.14 -2.82
C THR A 256 1.59 1.43 -3.24
N GLY A 257 1.54 1.02 -4.51
CA GLY A 257 0.41 0.35 -5.14
C GLY A 257 -0.75 1.31 -5.44
N THR A 258 -0.43 2.55 -5.80
CA THR A 258 -1.38 3.63 -6.05
C THR A 258 -1.76 3.68 -7.52
N LEU A 259 -0.81 3.45 -8.42
CA LEU A 259 -1.01 3.70 -9.85
C LEU A 259 -1.93 2.68 -10.53
N VAL A 260 -2.24 1.56 -9.88
CA VAL A 260 -3.30 0.64 -10.34
C VAL A 260 -4.68 1.31 -10.40
N TYR A 261 -4.90 2.36 -9.61
CA TYR A 261 -6.16 3.11 -9.57
C TYR A 261 -6.17 4.33 -10.51
N VAL A 262 -5.01 4.68 -11.07
CA VAL A 262 -4.88 5.78 -12.02
C VAL A 262 -5.05 5.25 -13.45
N PRO A 263 -5.97 5.79 -14.26
CA PRO A 263 -6.19 5.33 -15.64
C PRO A 263 -4.96 5.51 -16.53
N GLY A 264 -4.84 4.68 -17.57
CA GLY A 264 -3.65 4.59 -18.45
C GLY A 264 -2.97 5.91 -18.86
N PRO A 265 -3.65 6.86 -19.54
CA PRO A 265 -3.03 8.13 -19.94
C PRO A 265 -2.64 8.99 -18.72
N ASP A 266 -3.40 8.89 -17.64
CA ASP A 266 -3.19 9.66 -16.41
C ASP A 266 -1.95 9.17 -15.67
N ARG A 267 -1.65 7.87 -15.73
CA ARG A 267 -0.39 7.32 -15.19
C ARG A 267 0.82 7.95 -15.85
N GLN A 268 0.81 8.07 -17.17
CA GLN A 268 1.94 8.68 -17.88
C GLN A 268 2.07 10.16 -17.49
N ARG A 269 0.95 10.87 -17.34
CA ARG A 269 0.97 12.25 -16.83
C ARG A 269 1.58 12.37 -15.43
N VAL A 270 1.34 11.41 -14.52
CA VAL A 270 2.02 11.40 -13.21
C VAL A 270 3.53 11.33 -13.40
N VAL A 271 4.01 10.38 -14.23
CA VAL A 271 5.45 10.20 -14.50
C VAL A 271 6.05 11.48 -15.10
N ASP A 272 5.39 12.07 -16.08
CA ASP A 272 5.86 13.28 -16.78
C ASP A 272 5.93 14.47 -15.80
N ARG A 273 4.90 14.67 -14.96
CA ARG A 273 4.89 15.74 -13.94
C ARG A 273 5.99 15.56 -12.90
N LEU A 274 6.24 14.34 -12.42
CA LEU A 274 7.33 14.07 -11.47
C LEU A 274 8.69 14.43 -12.07
N ALA A 275 8.91 14.10 -13.35
CA ALA A 275 10.12 14.45 -14.07
C ALA A 275 10.25 15.97 -14.29
N GLU A 276 9.15 16.66 -14.63
CA GLU A 276 9.13 18.12 -14.77
C GLU A 276 9.48 18.86 -13.48
N HIS A 277 9.03 18.35 -12.32
CA HIS A 277 9.38 18.89 -11.01
C HIS A 277 10.81 18.54 -10.56
N GLY A 278 11.45 17.57 -11.21
CA GLY A 278 12.80 17.13 -10.86
C GLY A 278 12.91 16.55 -9.44
N VAL A 279 11.81 15.96 -8.93
CA VAL A 279 11.77 15.34 -7.60
C VAL A 279 12.14 13.87 -7.67
N HIS A 280 12.70 13.33 -6.59
CA HIS A 280 12.89 11.88 -6.52
C HIS A 280 11.55 11.18 -6.34
N TRP A 281 11.37 10.09 -7.05
CA TRP A 281 10.17 9.26 -6.96
C TRP A 281 10.54 7.81 -6.64
N VAL A 282 10.14 7.37 -5.45
CA VAL A 282 10.22 5.98 -5.03
C VAL A 282 8.87 5.33 -5.26
N ALA A 283 8.83 4.31 -6.11
CA ALA A 283 7.58 3.63 -6.44
C ALA A 283 7.67 2.14 -6.07
N LEU A 284 6.61 1.62 -5.47
CA LEU A 284 6.33 0.19 -5.36
C LEU A 284 5.01 -0.07 -6.07
N GLU A 285 5.06 -0.45 -7.34
CA GLU A 285 3.88 -0.53 -8.21
C GLU A 285 3.77 -1.89 -8.88
N ARG A 286 2.55 -2.27 -9.32
CA ARG A 286 2.32 -3.55 -10.02
C ARG A 286 3.34 -3.73 -11.15
N THR A 287 4.05 -4.85 -11.17
CA THR A 287 5.06 -5.14 -12.20
C THR A 287 4.43 -5.07 -13.59
N GLY A 288 5.08 -4.36 -14.50
CA GLY A 288 4.61 -4.14 -15.88
C GLY A 288 3.61 -3.00 -16.07
N ILE A 289 3.14 -2.34 -15.00
CA ILE A 289 2.11 -1.29 -15.13
C ILE A 289 2.64 0.00 -15.78
N LEU A 290 3.93 0.29 -15.57
CA LEU A 290 4.65 1.43 -16.14
C LEU A 290 5.61 0.92 -17.21
N ARG A 291 5.37 1.28 -18.47
CA ARG A 291 6.17 0.81 -19.60
C ARG A 291 7.65 1.21 -19.47
N GLY A 292 7.93 2.43 -19.03
CA GLY A 292 9.30 2.92 -18.83
C GLY A 292 10.06 2.10 -17.78
N VAL A 293 9.45 1.87 -16.61
CA VAL A 293 10.04 1.04 -15.55
C VAL A 293 10.21 -0.41 -16.02
N ALA A 294 9.19 -0.97 -16.68
CA ALA A 294 9.21 -2.35 -17.17
C ALA A 294 10.36 -2.60 -18.17
N ALA A 295 10.69 -1.62 -19.01
CA ALA A 295 11.81 -1.69 -19.94
C ALA A 295 13.19 -1.74 -19.25
N THR A 296 13.27 -1.45 -17.95
CA THR A 296 14.51 -1.54 -17.16
C THR A 296 14.61 -2.83 -16.34
N LEU A 297 13.56 -3.66 -16.32
CA LEU A 297 13.60 -4.95 -15.62
C LEU A 297 14.59 -5.89 -16.29
N PRO A 298 15.28 -6.77 -15.52
CA PRO A 298 16.00 -7.89 -16.09
C PRO A 298 15.07 -8.83 -16.89
N ASP A 299 15.60 -9.47 -17.93
CA ASP A 299 14.84 -10.38 -18.80
C ASP A 299 14.27 -11.61 -18.06
N ASP A 300 14.82 -11.94 -16.89
CA ASP A 300 14.40 -13.07 -16.05
C ASP A 300 13.18 -12.76 -15.15
N VAL A 301 12.67 -11.53 -15.16
CA VAL A 301 11.49 -11.14 -14.37
C VAL A 301 10.20 -11.53 -15.10
N ASP A 302 9.49 -12.52 -14.55
CA ASP A 302 8.13 -12.85 -14.98
C ASP A 302 7.09 -12.09 -14.14
N ALA A 303 6.35 -11.16 -14.76
CA ALA A 303 5.31 -10.38 -14.09
C ALA A 303 4.07 -11.21 -13.64
N THR A 304 3.99 -12.48 -14.04
CA THR A 304 2.97 -13.44 -13.61
C THR A 304 3.37 -14.20 -12.34
N ASP A 305 4.65 -14.17 -11.96
CA ASP A 305 5.14 -14.74 -10.71
C ASP A 305 4.56 -13.95 -9.51
N PRO A 306 3.89 -14.61 -8.55
CA PRO A 306 3.42 -13.99 -7.32
C PRO A 306 4.52 -13.26 -6.53
N ASP A 307 5.76 -13.74 -6.57
CA ASP A 307 6.92 -13.12 -5.89
C ASP A 307 7.51 -11.93 -6.67
N ALA A 308 7.06 -11.71 -7.90
CA ALA A 308 7.36 -10.53 -8.71
C ALA A 308 6.11 -9.67 -8.98
N PHE A 309 5.13 -9.70 -8.06
CA PHE A 309 3.88 -8.96 -8.19
C PHE A 309 4.09 -7.44 -8.34
N ALA A 310 5.00 -6.85 -7.57
CA ALA A 310 5.30 -5.43 -7.60
C ALA A 310 6.78 -5.16 -7.87
N THR A 311 7.07 -4.05 -8.55
CA THR A 311 8.40 -3.55 -8.84
C THR A 311 8.70 -2.36 -7.94
N VAL A 312 9.84 -2.41 -7.25
CA VAL A 312 10.45 -1.25 -6.59
C VAL A 312 11.27 -0.50 -7.62
N SER A 313 11.05 0.81 -7.75
CA SER A 313 11.83 1.67 -8.64
C SER A 313 12.18 2.99 -7.99
N LEU A 314 13.27 3.57 -8.47
CA LEU A 314 13.70 4.94 -8.17
C LEU A 314 13.83 5.69 -9.49
N ASP A 315 13.14 6.81 -9.61
CA ASP A 315 13.23 7.73 -10.76
C ASP A 315 13.03 7.01 -12.12
N GLY A 316 12.08 6.08 -12.14
CA GLY A 316 11.75 5.29 -13.34
C GLY A 316 12.64 4.08 -13.60
N VAL A 317 13.66 3.83 -12.78
CA VAL A 317 14.58 2.69 -12.91
C VAL A 317 14.22 1.61 -11.89
N ALA A 318 13.93 0.40 -12.38
CA ALA A 318 13.64 -0.73 -11.52
C ALA A 318 14.87 -1.14 -10.70
N LEU A 319 14.67 -1.46 -9.43
CA LEU A 319 15.71 -1.86 -8.47
C LEU A 319 15.49 -3.28 -7.92
N ALA A 320 14.22 -3.64 -7.69
CA ALA A 320 13.82 -4.92 -7.16
C ALA A 320 12.41 -5.31 -7.61
N VAL A 321 12.05 -6.57 -7.43
CA VAL A 321 10.66 -7.05 -7.45
C VAL A 321 10.30 -7.69 -6.11
N CYS A 322 9.03 -7.66 -5.74
CA CYS A 322 8.54 -8.26 -4.50
C CYS A 322 7.13 -8.83 -4.64
N ASP A 323 6.74 -9.61 -3.63
CA ASP A 323 5.39 -10.11 -3.47
C ASP A 323 4.38 -8.96 -3.17
N PRO A 324 3.06 -9.20 -3.17
CA PRO A 324 2.06 -8.13 -3.05
C PRO A 324 2.13 -7.30 -1.75
N PHE A 325 2.81 -7.83 -0.73
CA PHE A 325 2.90 -7.26 0.62
C PHE A 325 4.27 -6.68 0.94
N GLY A 326 5.31 -6.99 0.14
CA GLY A 326 6.68 -6.55 0.40
C GLY A 326 7.42 -7.39 1.45
N VAL A 327 7.00 -8.63 1.69
CA VAL A 327 7.65 -9.53 2.67
C VAL A 327 8.71 -10.43 2.05
N ARG A 328 8.68 -10.61 0.71
CA ARG A 328 9.75 -11.24 -0.07
C ARG A 328 10.20 -10.27 -1.16
N VAL A 329 11.49 -9.98 -1.24
CA VAL A 329 12.08 -9.05 -2.22
C VAL A 329 13.31 -9.66 -2.91
N ARG A 330 13.39 -9.52 -4.23
CA ARG A 330 14.55 -9.86 -5.05
C ARG A 330 15.13 -8.58 -5.64
N TRP A 331 16.31 -8.20 -5.14
CA TRP A 331 17.06 -7.05 -5.62
C TRP A 331 17.92 -7.43 -6.82
N PHE A 332 18.01 -6.56 -7.83
CA PHE A 332 18.91 -6.74 -8.97
C PHE A 332 19.80 -5.51 -9.22
N ARG A 333 19.51 -4.37 -8.58
CA ARG A 333 20.37 -3.18 -8.57
C ARG A 333 20.47 -2.61 -7.16
N ARG A 334 21.62 -2.01 -6.86
CA ARG A 334 21.82 -1.24 -5.63
C ARG A 334 21.19 0.14 -5.79
N PRO A 335 20.39 0.63 -4.83
CA PRO A 335 19.94 2.01 -4.83
C PRO A 335 21.14 2.97 -4.77
N GLY A 336 21.24 3.93 -5.69
CA GLY A 336 22.31 4.94 -5.73
C GLY A 336 23.61 4.54 -6.44
N ALA A 337 23.62 3.41 -7.15
CA ALA A 337 24.71 3.01 -8.06
C ALA A 337 24.53 3.60 -9.47
#